data_AF-A0A831RT04-F1
#
_entry.id   AF-A0A831RT04-F1
#
_cell.length_a   1.000
_cell.length_b   1.000
_cell.length_c   1.000
_cell.angle_alpha   90.00
_cell.angle_beta   90.00
_cell.angle_gamma   90.00
#
_symmetry.space_group_name_H-M   'P 1'
#
loop_
_entity.id
_entity.type
_entity.pdbx_description
1 polymer ?
#
loop_
_entity_poly.entity_id
_entity_poly.type
_entity_poly.pdbx_seq_one_letter_code
_entity_poly.pdbx_strand_id
1 'polypeptide(L)'
;MSTIMSIPFALWTLVGTLFADTLLGTLYPPEYVGNTLVVFLLLLRNLVESASAPVTYALQTAGQARHTSLALLFGVAFALVLAPVLVYQFGIVGAGVAMLLSALSISALKWYWMMRVEVSSAT
;
A
#
# COMPACT_ATOMS: atom_id res chain seq x y z
N MET A 1 17.83 -9.64 -8.48
CA MET A 1 17.74 -9.11 -7.10
C MET A 1 16.30 -8.86 -6.63
N SER A 2 15.37 -8.42 -7.49
CA SER A 2 13.94 -8.22 -7.15
C SER A 2 13.25 -9.44 -6.51
N THR A 3 13.48 -10.65 -7.04
CA THR A 3 12.76 -11.87 -6.61
C THR A 3 13.10 -12.36 -5.22
N ILE A 4 14.32 -12.10 -4.72
CA ILE A 4 14.76 -12.57 -3.40
C ILE A 4 14.15 -11.69 -2.30
N MET A 5 14.02 -10.39 -2.55
CA MET A 5 13.39 -9.46 -1.61
C MET A 5 11.87 -9.65 -1.51
N SER A 6 11.20 -10.16 -2.54
CA SER A 6 9.75 -10.42 -2.50
C SER A 6 9.34 -11.65 -1.68
N ILE A 7 10.26 -12.60 -1.45
CA ILE A 7 9.99 -13.85 -0.71
C ILE A 7 9.54 -13.60 0.74
N PRO A 8 10.25 -12.81 1.57
CA PRO A 8 9.80 -12.55 2.94
C PRO A 8 8.46 -11.82 3.00
N PHE A 9 8.16 -10.90 2.08
CA PHE A 9 6.86 -10.22 2.03
C PHE A 9 5.72 -11.13 1.57
N ALA A 10 5.98 -12.03 0.62
CA ALA A 10 5.02 -13.04 0.20
C ALA A 10 4.73 -14.05 1.33
N LEU A 11 5.76 -14.50 2.04
CA LEU A 11 5.64 -15.33 3.24
C LEU A 11 4.84 -14.61 4.34
N TRP A 12 5.15 -13.33 4.59
CA TRP A 12 4.42 -12.52 5.56
C TRP A 12 2.94 -12.38 5.20
N THR A 13 2.64 -12.15 3.92
CA THR A 13 1.26 -12.07 3.42
C THR A 13 0.53 -13.40 3.61
N LEU A 14 1.20 -14.51 3.28
CA LEU A 14 0.63 -15.86 3.40
C LEU A 14 0.36 -16.22 4.87
N VAL A 15 1.33 -16.03 5.76
CA VAL A 15 1.17 -16.25 7.20
C VAL A 15 0.09 -15.34 7.77
N GLY A 16 0.11 -14.05 7.46
CA GLY A 16 -0.89 -13.10 7.95
C GLY A 16 -2.31 -13.43 7.50
N THR A 17 -2.47 -14.03 6.32
CA THR A 17 -3.79 -14.46 5.81
C THR A 17 -4.27 -15.73 6.51
N LEU A 18 -3.38 -16.71 6.72
CA LEU A 18 -3.73 -17.97 7.40
C LEU A 18 -4.12 -17.78 8.86
N PHE A 19 -3.53 -16.80 9.54
CA PHE A 19 -3.82 -16.48 10.94
C PHE A 19 -4.71 -15.25 11.13
N ALA A 20 -5.29 -14.72 10.05
CA ALA A 20 -6.08 -13.48 10.08
C ALA A 20 -7.27 -13.57 11.05
N ASP A 21 -8.03 -14.65 11.04
CA ASP A 21 -9.18 -14.79 11.93
C ASP A 21 -8.77 -14.92 13.40
N THR A 22 -7.67 -15.61 13.68
CA THR A 22 -7.09 -15.71 15.03
C THR A 22 -6.59 -14.35 15.51
N LEU A 23 -5.95 -13.56 14.64
CA LEU A 23 -5.52 -12.20 14.95
C LEU A 23 -6.70 -11.28 15.21
N LEU A 24 -7.76 -11.37 14.41
CA LEU A 24 -8.97 -10.57 14.59
C LEU A 24 -9.69 -10.94 15.89
N GLY A 25 -9.85 -12.23 16.18
CA GLY A 25 -10.50 -12.71 17.40
C GLY A 25 -9.71 -12.45 18.69
N THR A 26 -8.41 -12.18 18.60
CA THR A 26 -7.57 -11.84 19.77
C THR A 26 -7.44 -10.35 20.02
N LEU A 27 -7.43 -9.54 18.96
CA LEU A 27 -7.14 -8.11 19.05
C LEU A 27 -8.37 -7.21 18.91
N TYR A 28 -9.45 -7.71 18.31
CA TYR A 28 -10.63 -6.91 17.99
C TYR A 28 -11.92 -7.50 18.56
N PRO A 29 -12.97 -6.67 18.70
CA PRO A 29 -14.30 -7.14 19.06
C PRO A 29 -14.84 -8.24 18.11
N PRO A 30 -15.79 -9.08 18.56
CA PRO A 30 -16.29 -10.23 17.78
C PRO A 30 -16.88 -9.88 16.42
N GLU A 31 -17.41 -8.67 16.25
CA GLU A 31 -17.97 -8.13 15.00
C GLU A 31 -16.93 -8.04 13.86
N TYR A 32 -15.64 -8.08 14.18
CA TYR A 32 -14.57 -8.08 13.18
C TYR A 32 -14.14 -9.50 12.75
N VAL A 33 -14.51 -10.54 13.50
CA VAL A 33 -14.17 -11.93 13.18
C VAL A 33 -14.89 -12.36 11.89
N GLY A 34 -14.16 -12.99 10.97
CA GLY A 34 -14.68 -13.33 9.63
C GLY A 34 -14.40 -12.27 8.55
N ASN A 35 -13.77 -11.14 8.90
CA ASN A 35 -13.27 -10.15 7.94
C ASN A 35 -11.83 -10.45 7.47
N THR A 36 -11.49 -11.73 7.28
CA THR A 36 -10.18 -12.20 6.79
C THR A 36 -9.73 -11.46 5.53
N LEU A 37 -10.69 -11.15 4.65
CA LEU A 37 -10.45 -10.45 3.40
C LEU A 37 -9.92 -9.02 3.62
N VAL A 38 -10.36 -8.32 4.67
CA VAL A 38 -9.83 -6.99 5.01
C VAL A 38 -8.35 -7.10 5.40
N VAL A 39 -8.01 -8.08 6.24
CA VAL A 39 -6.62 -8.33 6.64
C VAL A 39 -5.76 -8.64 5.42
N PHE A 40 -6.25 -9.50 4.51
CA PHE A 40 -5.57 -9.80 3.26
C PHE A 40 -5.33 -8.55 2.39
N LEU A 41 -6.34 -7.68 2.22
CA LEU A 41 -6.21 -6.42 1.47
C LEU A 41 -5.18 -5.48 2.11
N LEU A 42 -5.14 -5.40 3.45
CA LEU A 42 -4.16 -4.60 4.17
C LEU A 42 -2.74 -5.17 4.05
N LEU A 43 -2.59 -6.49 4.02
CA LEU A 43 -1.30 -7.14 3.77
C LEU A 43 -0.82 -6.90 2.34
N LEU A 44 -1.72 -6.99 1.34
CA LEU A 44 -1.42 -6.63 -0.04
C LEU A 44 -1.00 -5.16 -0.16
N ARG A 45 -1.69 -4.25 0.53
CA ARG A 45 -1.30 -2.84 0.60
C ARG A 45 0.12 -2.70 1.13
N ASN A 46 0.44 -3.36 2.24
CA ASN A 46 1.77 -3.31 2.83
C ASN A 46 2.85 -3.87 1.88
N LEU A 47 2.52 -4.91 1.11
CA LEU A 47 3.40 -5.46 0.09
C LEU A 47 3.68 -4.45 -1.03
N VAL A 48 2.67 -3.73 -1.50
CA VAL A 48 2.83 -2.63 -2.48
C VAL A 48 3.72 -1.52 -1.92
N GLU A 49 3.48 -1.08 -0.68
CA GLU A 49 4.27 -0.03 -0.04
C GLU A 49 5.73 -0.45 0.13
N SER A 50 5.97 -1.69 0.57
CA SER A 50 7.30 -2.27 0.72
C SER A 50 8.03 -2.38 -0.63
N ALA A 51 7.34 -2.80 -1.69
CA ALA A 51 7.91 -2.85 -3.04
C ALA A 51 8.26 -1.44 -3.57
N SER A 52 7.55 -0.40 -3.12
CA SER A 52 7.81 1.00 -3.48
C SER A 52 8.89 1.68 -2.62
N ALA A 53 9.38 1.03 -1.57
CA ALA A 53 10.36 1.62 -0.65
C ALA A 53 11.70 1.97 -1.35
N PRO A 54 12.30 1.11 -2.21
CA PRO A 54 13.54 1.45 -2.91
C PRO A 54 13.43 2.72 -3.77
N VAL A 55 12.29 2.92 -4.43
CA VAL A 55 11.98 4.12 -5.24
C VAL A 55 11.94 5.36 -4.36
N THR A 56 11.34 5.21 -3.19
CA THR A 56 11.23 6.29 -2.22
C THR A 56 12.63 6.73 -1.77
N TYR A 57 13.50 5.78 -1.46
CA TYR A 57 14.90 6.08 -1.14
C TYR A 57 15.65 6.70 -2.32
N ALA A 58 15.48 6.19 -3.54
CA ALA A 58 16.11 6.74 -4.73
C ALA A 58 15.69 8.20 -4.99
N LEU A 59 14.41 8.53 -4.84
CA LEU A 59 13.92 9.91 -4.98
C LEU A 59 14.47 10.82 -3.87
N GLN A 60 14.59 10.32 -2.64
CA GLN A 60 15.13 11.09 -1.53
C GLN A 60 16.63 11.36 -1.69
N THR A 61 17.42 10.37 -2.10
CA THR A 61 18.86 10.54 -2.34
C THR A 61 19.14 11.44 -3.55
N ALA A 62 18.25 11.47 -4.54
CA ALA A 62 18.30 12.41 -5.67
C ALA A 62 17.88 13.85 -5.32
N GLY A 63 17.60 14.16 -4.04
CA GLY A 63 17.16 15.49 -3.60
C GLY A 63 15.70 15.82 -3.95
N GLN A 64 14.94 14.86 -4.47
CA GLN A 64 13.56 15.02 -4.91
C GLN A 64 12.54 14.60 -3.84
N ALA A 65 12.87 14.76 -2.55
CA ALA A 65 11.99 14.36 -1.44
C ALA A 65 10.58 15.01 -1.52
N ARG A 66 10.47 16.20 -2.11
CA ARG A 66 9.18 16.89 -2.36
C ARG A 66 8.22 16.04 -3.19
N HIS A 67 8.73 15.29 -4.16
CA HIS A 67 7.92 14.42 -5.01
C HIS A 67 7.31 13.32 -4.16
N THR A 68 8.08 12.62 -3.33
CA THR A 68 7.55 11.63 -2.38
C THR A 68 6.40 12.19 -1.53
N SER A 69 6.55 13.39 -0.97
CA SER A 69 5.48 14.03 -0.19
C SER A 69 4.23 14.34 -1.01
N LEU A 70 4.38 14.79 -2.26
CA LEU A 70 3.25 15.04 -3.15
C LEU A 70 2.49 13.75 -3.51
N ALA A 71 3.19 12.63 -3.73
CA ALA A 71 2.54 11.33 -3.94
C ALA A 71 1.74 10.91 -2.71
N LEU A 72 2.30 11.08 -1.51
CA LEU A 72 1.58 10.77 -0.26
C LEU A 72 0.34 11.64 -0.07
N LEU A 73 0.45 12.96 -0.30
CA LEU A 73 -0.69 13.88 -0.24
C LEU A 73 -1.77 13.49 -1.25
N PHE A 74 -1.39 13.15 -2.48
CA PHE A 74 -2.31 12.66 -3.49
C PHE A 74 -3.01 11.37 -3.05
N GLY A 75 -2.26 10.39 -2.53
CA GLY A 75 -2.81 9.13 -2.05
C GLY A 75 -3.78 9.31 -0.89
N VAL A 76 -3.49 10.22 0.05
CA VAL A 76 -4.40 10.56 1.15
C VAL A 76 -5.67 11.23 0.63
N ALA A 77 -5.55 12.20 -0.27
CA ALA A 77 -6.71 12.84 -0.89
C ALA A 77 -7.57 11.82 -1.66
N PHE A 78 -6.92 10.93 -2.41
CA PHE A 78 -7.57 9.84 -3.13
C PHE A 78 -8.30 8.89 -2.18
N ALA A 79 -7.66 8.49 -1.07
CA ALA A 79 -8.29 7.66 -0.04
C ALA A 79 -9.48 8.36 0.62
N LEU A 80 -9.36 9.65 0.94
CA LEU A 80 -10.44 10.43 1.57
C LEU A 80 -11.67 10.57 0.68
N VAL A 81 -11.49 10.64 -0.64
CA VAL A 81 -12.61 10.70 -1.59
C VAL A 81 -13.20 9.31 -1.85
N LEU A 82 -12.35 8.29 -2.00
CA LEU A 82 -12.80 6.96 -2.42
C LEU A 82 -13.32 6.10 -1.25
N ALA A 83 -12.75 6.24 -0.06
CA ALA A 83 -13.10 5.43 1.09
C ALA A 83 -14.57 5.60 1.52
N PRO A 84 -15.15 6.82 1.64
CA PRO A 84 -16.55 6.97 2.02
C PRO A 84 -17.52 6.27 1.05
N VAL A 85 -17.24 6.36 -0.26
CA VAL A 85 -18.06 5.74 -1.30
C VAL A 85 -17.99 4.21 -1.21
N LEU A 86 -16.78 3.66 -1.11
CA LEU A 86 -16.58 2.20 -1.02
C LEU A 86 -17.09 1.64 0.31
N VAL A 87 -16.93 2.36 1.42
CA VAL A 87 -17.43 1.95 2.73
C VAL A 87 -18.95 1.93 2.75
N TYR A 88 -19.61 2.91 2.13
CA TYR A 88 -21.06 2.93 2.01
C TYR A 88 -21.60 1.70 1.26
N GLN A 89 -20.89 1.23 0.23
CA GLN A 89 -21.38 0.15 -0.62
C GLN A 89 -20.91 -1.25 -0.21
N PHE A 90 -19.72 -1.38 0.38
CA PHE A 90 -19.08 -2.66 0.71
C PHE A 90 -18.65 -2.78 2.18
N GLY A 91 -19.04 -1.82 3.04
CA GLY A 91 -18.68 -1.82 4.45
C GLY A 91 -17.17 -1.75 4.69
N ILE A 92 -16.68 -2.49 5.68
CA ILE A 92 -15.27 -2.49 6.06
C ILE A 92 -14.34 -3.04 4.97
N VAL A 93 -14.84 -3.94 4.11
CA VAL A 93 -14.11 -4.41 2.93
C VAL A 93 -13.83 -3.25 1.97
N GLY A 94 -14.79 -2.35 1.81
CA GLY A 94 -14.63 -1.14 1.01
C GLY A 94 -13.49 -0.25 1.49
N ALA A 95 -13.30 -0.12 2.81
CA ALA A 95 -12.15 0.60 3.37
C ALA A 95 -10.81 -0.06 2.99
N GLY A 96 -10.73 -1.39 3.07
CA GLY A 96 -9.54 -2.14 2.65
C GLY A 96 -9.20 -1.94 1.17
N VAL A 97 -10.20 -1.97 0.29
CA VAL A 97 -10.03 -1.72 -1.15
C VAL A 97 -9.56 -0.29 -1.40
N ALA A 98 -10.17 0.70 -0.75
CA ALA A 98 -9.78 2.10 -0.88
C ALA A 98 -8.30 2.32 -0.50
N MET A 99 -7.88 1.71 0.61
CA MET A 99 -6.51 1.78 1.12
C MET A 99 -5.50 1.12 0.17
N LEU A 100 -5.86 -0.02 -0.43
CA LEU A 100 -5.03 -0.68 -1.44
C LEU A 100 -4.89 0.17 -2.72
N LEU A 101 -5.99 0.72 -3.23
CA LEU A 101 -5.97 1.58 -4.42
C LEU A 101 -5.18 2.86 -4.19
N SER A 102 -5.29 3.45 -2.99
CA SER A 102 -4.46 4.58 -2.57
C SER A 102 -2.97 4.23 -2.63
N ALA A 103 -2.54 3.11 -2.03
CA ALA A 103 -1.14 2.69 -2.08
C ALA A 103 -0.64 2.42 -3.51
N LEU A 104 -1.45 1.80 -4.36
CA LEU A 104 -1.13 1.61 -5.78
C LEU A 104 -0.93 2.95 -6.50
N SER A 105 -1.81 3.92 -6.26
CA SER A 105 -1.70 5.25 -6.87
C SER A 105 -0.44 5.99 -6.41
N ILE A 106 -0.09 5.90 -5.12
CA ILE A 106 1.15 6.46 -4.55
C ILE A 106 2.37 5.82 -5.23
N SER A 107 2.38 4.49 -5.31
CA SER A 107 3.47 3.74 -5.92
C SER A 107 3.65 4.08 -7.40
N ALA A 108 2.55 4.18 -8.15
CA ALA A 108 2.58 4.55 -9.57
C ALA A 108 3.15 5.96 -9.79
N LEU A 109 2.75 6.94 -8.97
CA LEU A 109 3.27 8.31 -9.04
C LEU A 109 4.76 8.40 -8.72
N LYS A 110 5.22 7.69 -7.68
CA LYS A 110 6.65 7.62 -7.34
C LYS A 110 7.46 7.05 -8.49
N TRP A 111 6.98 5.96 -9.11
CA TRP A 111 7.65 5.33 -10.25
C TRP A 111 7.71 6.26 -11.46
N TYR A 112 6.61 6.94 -11.77
CA TYR A 112 6.53 7.93 -12.84
C TYR A 112 7.58 9.06 -12.65
N TRP A 113 7.70 9.60 -11.44
CA TRP A 113 8.69 10.64 -11.19
C TRP A 113 10.12 10.15 -11.20
N MET A 114 10.38 8.93 -10.69
CA MET A 114 11.71 8.32 -10.78
C MET A 114 12.20 8.24 -12.23
N MET A 115 11.34 7.76 -13.15
CA MET A 115 11.66 7.70 -14.58
C MET A 115 11.96 9.08 -15.19
N ARG A 116 11.30 10.15 -14.72
CA ARG A 116 11.55 11.51 -15.20
C ARG A 116 12.89 12.08 -14.73
N VAL A 117 13.29 11.76 -13.50
CA VAL A 117 14.57 12.21 -12.93
C VAL A 117 15.74 11.57 -13.66
N GLU A 118 15.66 10.26 -13.95
CA GLU A 118 16.72 9.52 -14.64
C GLU A 118 16.99 10.08 -16.06
N VAL A 119 15.94 10.43 -16.80
CA VAL A 119 16.06 11.04 -18.14
C VAL A 119 16.75 12.40 -18.09
N SER A 120 16.46 13.24 -17.08
CA SER A 120 17.07 14.56 -16.94
C SER A 120 18.55 14.50 -16.56
N SER A 121 19.02 13.42 -15.94
CA SER A 121 20.44 13.22 -15.61
C SER A 121 21.27 12.66 -16.77
N ALA A 122 20.63 12.17 -17.83
CA ALA A 122 21.28 11.58 -19.00
C ALA A 122 21.52 12.60 -20.14
N THR A 123 20.97 13.81 -20.02
CA THR A 123 21.13 14.94 -20.96
C THR A 123 22.02 16.01 -20.36
#